data_AF-A0A179BCX0-F1
#
_entry.id   AF-A0A179BCX0-F1
#
_cell.length_a   1.000
_cell.length_b   1.000
_cell.length_c   1.000
_cell.angle_alpha   90.00
_cell.angle_beta   90.00
_cell.angle_gamma   90.00
#
_symmetry.space_group_name_H-M   'P 1'
#
loop_
_entity.id
_entity.type
_entity.pdbx_description
1 polymer ?
#
loop_
_entity_poly.entity_id
_entity_poly.type
_entity_poly.pdbx_seq_one_letter_code
_entity_poly.pdbx_strand_id
1 'polypeptide(L)' 'MVLGADADHSGAASWAASKPNLMNVALTRAKRRFYIVGDRSLWEVLPYFRETASALETIQAAEFLARNELN' A
#
# COMPACT_ATOMS: atom_id res chain seq x y z
N MET A 1 3.59 5.68 0.14
CA MET A 1 2.31 5.72 -0.60
C MET A 1 1.19 5.52 0.40
N VAL A 2 0.11 6.29 0.30
CA VAL A 2 -1.09 6.10 1.13
C VAL A 2 -2.23 5.72 0.20
N LEU A 3 -2.91 4.62 0.50
CA LEU A 3 -3.96 4.03 -0.33
C LEU A 3 -5.30 4.17 0.38
N GLY A 4 -6.18 5.01 -0.16
CA GLY A 4 -7.54 5.21 0.33
C GLY A 4 -8.54 4.49 -0.56
N ALA A 5 -9.11 3.40 -0.04
CA ALA A 5 -10.28 2.70 -0.57
C ALA A 5 -10.75 1.71 0.50
N ASP A 6 -12.04 1.38 0.48
CA ASP A 6 -12.65 0.34 1.31
C ASP A 6 -13.29 -0.74 0.43
N ALA A 7 -13.69 -1.85 1.06
CA ALA A 7 -14.28 -2.99 0.37
C ALA A 7 -15.61 -2.65 -0.34
N ASP A 8 -16.41 -1.76 0.25
CA ASP A 8 -17.70 -1.32 -0.30
C ASP A 8 -17.52 -0.46 -1.57
N HIS A 9 -16.37 0.20 -1.70
CA HIS A 9 -15.98 1.03 -2.85
C HIS A 9 -14.76 0.47 -3.61
N SER A 10 -14.64 -0.85 -3.69
CA SER A 10 -13.53 -1.56 -4.34
C SER A 10 -13.30 -1.22 -5.82
N GLY A 11 -14.30 -0.63 -6.50
CA GLY A 11 -14.16 -0.13 -7.87
C GLY A 11 -13.07 0.94 -8.02
N ALA A 12 -12.90 1.82 -7.03
CA ALA A 12 -11.86 2.83 -7.04
C ALA A 12 -10.45 2.21 -6.93
N ALA A 13 -10.30 1.20 -6.05
CA ALA A 13 -9.06 0.45 -5.92
C ALA A 13 -8.73 -0.32 -7.21
N SER A 14 -9.74 -0.96 -7.81
CA SER A 14 -9.60 -1.68 -9.08
C SER A 14 -9.17 -0.76 -10.23
N TRP A 15 -9.77 0.43 -10.33
CA TRP A 15 -9.37 1.44 -11.30
C TRP A 15 -7.93 1.90 -11.08
N ALA A 16 -7.55 2.19 -9.84
CA ALA A 16 -6.20 2.60 -9.49
C ALA A 16 -5.15 1.52 -9.81
N ALA A 17 -5.49 0.24 -9.60
CA ALA A 17 -4.65 -0.91 -9.90
C ALA A 17 -4.70 -1.37 -11.37
N SER A 18 -5.53 -0.76 -12.22
CA SER A 18 -5.68 -1.17 -13.63
C SER A 18 -4.42 -0.99 -14.47
N LYS A 19 -3.48 -0.13 -14.02
CA LYS A 19 -2.20 0.16 -14.67
C LYS A 19 -1.08 0.28 -13.63
N PRO A 20 0.18 -0.02 -13.97
CA PRO A 20 1.28 0.01 -13.01
C PRO A 20 1.75 1.44 -12.66
N ASN A 21 1.20 2.48 -13.30
CA ASN A 21 1.71 3.85 -13.24
C ASN A 21 1.80 4.40 -11.80
N LEU A 22 0.79 4.15 -10.96
CA LEU A 22 0.81 4.62 -9.57
C LEU A 22 1.97 4.00 -8.79
N MET A 23 2.21 2.69 -8.97
CA MET A 23 3.31 1.99 -8.32
C MET A 23 4.66 2.48 -8.84
N ASN A 24 4.82 2.60 -10.16
CA ASN A 24 6.06 3.08 -10.78
C ASN A 24 6.44 4.49 -10.31
N VAL A 25 5.46 5.40 -10.26
CA VAL A 25 5.69 6.76 -9.74
C VAL A 25 6.05 6.71 -8.26
N ALA A 26 5.34 5.94 -7.45
CA ALA A 26 5.61 5.87 -6.02
C ALA A 26 7.02 5.31 -5.71
N LEU A 27 7.43 4.25 -6.41
CA LEU A 27 8.74 3.61 -6.25
C LEU A 27 9.89 4.53 -6.71
N THR A 28 9.77 5.15 -7.88
CA THR A 28 10.83 6.02 -8.43
C THR A 28 11.02 7.33 -7.67
N ARG A 29 10.03 7.76 -6.88
CA ARG A 29 10.12 8.96 -6.03
C ARG A 29 10.73 8.68 -4.66
N ALA A 30 10.75 7.43 -4.21
CA ALA A 30 11.33 7.06 -2.91
C ALA A 30 12.86 7.10 -2.97
N LYS A 31 13.50 7.86 -2.07
CA LYS A 31 14.97 8.03 -2.05
C LYS A 31 15.71 7.11 -1.07
N ARG A 32 15.05 6.64 -0.01
CA ARG A 32 15.70 5.87 1.06
C ARG A 32 14.88 4.68 1.54
N ARG A 33 13.60 4.91 1.86
CA ARG A 33 12.67 3.89 2.33
C ARG A 33 11.34 4.07 1.61
N PHE A 34 10.67 2.96 1.35
CA PHE A 34 9.36 2.93 0.72
C PHE A 34 8.39 2.22 1.65
N TYR A 35 7.27 2.88 1.92
CA TYR A 35 6.19 2.36 2.74
C TYR A 35 4.88 2.48 1.99
N ILE A 36 3.99 1.51 2.20
CA ILE A 36 2.60 1.58 1.77
C ILE A 36 1.73 1.49 3.02
N VAL A 37 0.77 2.41 3.13
CA VAL A 37 -0.24 2.40 4.19
C VAL A 37 -1.61 2.29 3.54
N GLY A 38 -2.40 1.29 3.93
CA GLY A 38 -3.75 1.03 3.41
C GLY A 38 -4.29 -0.32 3.89
N ASP A 39 -5.52 -0.65 3.50
CA ASP A 39 -6.14 -1.96 3.78
C ASP A 39 -5.47 -3.06 2.96
N ARG A 40 -4.56 -3.80 3.60
CA ARG A 40 -3.80 -4.85 2.93
C ARG A 40 -4.71 -5.88 2.25
N SER A 41 -5.79 -6.29 2.90
CA SER A 41 -6.67 -7.36 2.40
C SER A 41 -7.37 -6.96 1.10
N LEU A 42 -7.70 -5.68 0.95
CA LEU A 42 -8.26 -5.11 -0.28
C LEU A 42 -7.20 -5.01 -1.40
N TRP A 43 -6.00 -4.50 -1.07
CA TRP A 43 -5.01 -4.16 -2.10
C TRP A 43 -4.16 -5.35 -2.55
N GLU A 44 -3.89 -6.34 -1.69
CA GLU A 44 -2.96 -7.43 -2.01
C GLU A 44 -3.45 -8.39 -3.10
N VAL A 45 -4.76 -8.40 -3.38
CA VAL A 45 -5.34 -9.23 -4.44
C VAL A 45 -5.30 -8.56 -5.81
N LEU A 46 -5.07 -7.24 -5.86
CA LEU A 46 -5.11 -6.43 -7.09
C LEU A 46 -3.78 -6.49 -7.87
N PRO A 47 -3.82 -6.32 -9.21
CA PRO A 47 -2.63 -6.32 -10.06
C PRO A 47 -1.57 -5.31 -9.59
N TYR A 48 -0.28 -5.65 -9.69
CA TYR A 48 0.88 -4.83 -9.29
C TYR A 48 1.05 -4.63 -7.77
N PHE A 49 -0.06 -4.61 -7.03
CA PHE A 49 -0.06 -4.53 -5.57
C PHE A 49 0.19 -5.89 -4.92
N ARG A 50 -0.23 -6.99 -5.55
CA ARG A 50 0.09 -8.36 -5.10
C ARG A 50 1.59 -8.60 -4.97
N GLU A 51 2.34 -8.26 -6.00
CA GLU A 51 3.79 -8.41 -6.05
C GLU A 51 4.45 -7.57 -4.95
N THR A 52 3.94 -6.35 -4.74
CA THR A 52 4.44 -5.44 -3.71
C THR A 52 4.11 -5.94 -2.30
N ALA A 53 2.92 -6.48 -2.08
CA ALA A 53 2.52 -7.09 -0.80
C ALA A 53 3.34 -8.34 -0.46
N SER A 54 3.87 -9.03 -1.48
CA SER A 54 4.78 -10.16 -1.31
C SER A 54 6.23 -9.71 -1.06
N ALA A 55 6.61 -8.54 -1.59
CA ALA A 55 7.98 -8.03 -1.52
C ALA A 55 8.27 -7.19 -0.26
N LEU A 56 7.25 -6.64 0.39
CA LEU A 56 7.39 -5.79 1.57
C LEU A 56 7.01 -6.53 2.86
N GLU A 57 7.83 -6.35 3.90
CA GLU A 57 7.46 -6.72 5.25
C GLU A 57 6.23 -5.94 5.71
N THR A 58 5.39 -6.56 6.53
CA THR A 58 4.18 -5.93 7.07
C THR A 58 4.26 -5.79 8.56
N ILE A 59 3.79 -4.65 9.03
CA ILE A 59 3.68 -4.29 10.43
C ILE A 59 2.27 -3.76 10.69
N GLN A 60 1.70 -4.11 11.84
CA GLN A 60 0.40 -3.57 12.23
C GLN A 60 0.55 -2.09 12.62
N ALA A 61 -0.48 -1.28 12.35
CA ALA A 61 -0.42 0.16 12.62
C ALA A 61 -0.10 0.46 14.10
N ALA A 62 -0.75 -0.25 15.03
CA ALA A 62 -0.49 -0.12 16.46
C ALA A 62 0.96 -0.44 16.81
N GLU A 63 1.53 -1.50 16.22
CA GLU A 63 2.93 -1.88 16.45
C GLU A 63 3.89 -0.85 15.86
N PHE A 64 3.60 -0.33 14.66
CA PHE A 64 4.40 0.73 14.04
C PHE A 64 4.43 1.98 14.91
N LEU A 65 3.27 2.43 15.41
CA LEU A 65 3.19 3.60 16.28
C LEU A 65 3.97 3.40 17.58
N ALA A 66 3.82 2.23 18.21
CA ALA A 66 4.55 1.88 19.43
C ALA A 66 6.07 1.87 19.21
N ARG A 67 6.56 1.26 18.11
CA ARG A 67 8.00 1.20 17.77
C ARG A 67 8.62 2.57 17.51
N ASN A 68 7.83 3.56 17.12
CA ASN A 68 8.30 4.90 16.78
C ASN A 68 7.94 5.97 17.83
N GLU A 69 7.38 5.57 18.97
CA GLU A 69 6.99 6.47 20.07
C GLU A 69 6.01 7.58 19.63
N LEU A 70 5.09 7.28 18.70
CA LEU A 70 4.17 8.25 18.07
C LEU A 70 2.73 8.20 18.64
N ASN A 71 2.57 8.13 19.96
CA ASN A 71 1.24 8.03 20.60
C ASN A 71 0.58 9.40 20.82
#